data_AF-A0A7W2KH94-F1
#
_entry.id   AF-A0A7W2KH94-F1
#
_cell.length_a   1.000
_cell.length_b   1.000
_cell.length_c   1.000
_cell.angle_alpha   90.00
_cell.angle_beta   90.00
_cell.angle_gamma   90.00
#
_symmetry.space_group_name_H-M   'P 1'
#
loop_
_entity.id
_entity.type
_entity.pdbx_description
1 polymer ?
#
loop_
_entity_poly.entity_id
_entity_poly.type
_entity_poly.pdbx_seq_one_letter_code
_entity_poly.pdbx_strand_id
1 'polypeptide(L)'
;MNNVEEFFALSKRIAKDYEAITPLLRDPEVVRAAQFLGELDKLAQRYDFSVTDILKLIDPGRALESERKKRDKDRQPQRRNRRDAR
;
A
#
# COMPACT_ATOMS: atom_id res chain seq x y z
N MET A 1 -31.46 -7.22 8.69
CA MET A 1 -30.86 -6.06 7.99
C MET A 1 -31.02 -6.32 6.52
N ASN A 2 -31.71 -5.42 5.81
CA ASN A 2 -31.99 -5.61 4.39
C ASN A 2 -30.78 -5.13 3.57
N ASN A 3 -30.49 -5.76 2.42
CA ASN A 3 -29.37 -5.40 1.52
C ASN A 3 -29.31 -3.89 1.18
N VAL A 4 -30.45 -3.20 1.24
CA VAL A 4 -30.57 -1.77 1.01
C VAL A 4 -29.94 -0.94 2.15
N GLU A 5 -30.12 -1.35 3.40
CA GLU A 5 -29.53 -0.66 4.57
C GLU A 5 -28.00 -0.78 4.59
N GLU A 6 -27.47 -1.96 4.22
CA GLU A 6 -26.03 -2.18 4.06
C GLU A 6 -25.44 -1.30 2.95
N PHE A 7 -26.14 -1.20 1.81
CA PHE A 7 -25.72 -0.33 0.72
C PHE A 7 -25.63 1.13 1.16
N PHE A 8 -26.65 1.65 1.85
CA PHE A 8 -26.62 3.02 2.36
C PHE A 8 -25.53 3.24 3.41
N ALA A 9 -25.26 2.26 4.28
CA ALA A 9 -24.18 2.34 5.24
C ALA A 9 -22.80 2.38 4.53
N LEU A 10 -22.62 1.57 3.48
CA LEU A 10 -21.41 1.56 2.66
C LEU A 10 -21.22 2.89 1.93
N SER A 11 -22.26 3.43 1.30
CA SER A 11 -22.21 4.72 0.61
C SER A 11 -21.87 5.88 1.55
N LYS A 12 -22.44 5.88 2.77
CA LYS A 12 -22.07 6.87 3.80
C LYS A 12 -20.62 6.76 4.22
N ARG A 13 -20.10 5.54 4.35
CA ARG A 13 -18.68 5.32 4.69
C ARG A 13 -17.76 5.85 3.58
N ILE A 14 -18.06 5.50 2.33
CA ILE A 14 -17.32 6.00 1.16
C ILE A 14 -17.35 7.54 1.11
N ALA A 15 -18.51 8.16 1.31
CA ALA A 15 -18.62 9.62 1.29
C ALA A 15 -17.77 10.29 2.39
N LYS A 16 -17.74 9.72 3.59
CA LYS A 16 -16.92 10.20 4.70
C LYS A 16 -15.42 10.04 4.42
N ASP A 17 -15.03 8.93 3.83
CA ASP A 17 -13.65 8.68 3.44
C ASP A 17 -13.22 9.68 2.35
N TYR A 18 -14.10 10.00 1.40
CA TYR A 18 -13.86 11.04 0.40
C TYR A 18 -13.72 12.43 1.02
N GLU A 19 -14.59 12.82 1.96
CA GLU A 19 -14.47 14.11 2.68
C GLU A 19 -13.14 14.22 3.43
N ALA A 20 -12.65 13.14 4.02
CA ALA A 20 -11.37 13.13 4.74
C ALA A 20 -10.16 13.28 3.80
N ILE A 21 -10.25 12.75 2.58
CA ILE A 21 -9.17 12.79 1.59
C ILE A 21 -9.23 14.08 0.74
N THR A 22 -10.41 14.72 0.64
CA THR A 22 -10.63 15.93 -0.17
C THR A 22 -9.67 17.08 0.18
N PRO A 23 -9.35 17.40 1.44
CA PRO A 23 -8.38 18.43 1.79
C PRO A 23 -6.95 18.12 1.29
N LEU A 24 -6.54 16.84 1.30
CA LEU A 24 -5.24 16.40 0.80
C LEU A 24 -5.16 16.49 -0.73
N LEU A 25 -6.28 16.30 -1.42
CA LEU A 25 -6.39 16.44 -2.88
C LEU A 25 -6.46 17.90 -3.35
N ARG A 26 -6.53 18.88 -2.44
CA ARG A 26 -6.45 20.31 -2.79
C ARG A 26 -5.01 20.80 -2.92
N ASP A 27 -4.05 20.06 -2.38
CA ASP A 27 -2.63 20.39 -2.52
C ASP A 27 -2.15 20.00 -3.94
N PRO A 28 -1.73 20.98 -4.77
CA PRO A 28 -1.29 20.72 -6.13
C PRO A 28 -0.02 19.86 -6.21
N GLU A 29 0.79 19.78 -5.16
CA GLU A 29 1.93 18.86 -5.11
C GLU A 29 1.48 17.43 -4.84
N VAL A 30 0.52 17.23 -3.95
CA VAL A 30 -0.06 15.91 -3.66
C VAL A 30 -0.75 15.34 -4.91
N VAL A 31 -1.52 16.15 -5.63
CA VAL A 31 -2.17 15.73 -6.89
C VAL A 31 -1.12 15.31 -7.92
N ARG A 32 -0.05 16.10 -8.09
CA ARG A 32 1.03 15.77 -9.03
C ARG A 32 1.75 14.48 -8.63
N ALA A 33 2.05 14.30 -7.34
CA ALA A 33 2.67 13.07 -6.85
C ALA A 33 1.78 11.85 -7.09
N ALA A 34 0.48 11.95 -6.81
CA ALA A 34 -0.47 10.87 -7.03
C ALA A 34 -0.58 10.50 -8.52
N GLN A 35 -0.67 11.50 -9.41
CA GLN A 35 -0.68 11.28 -10.86
C GLN A 35 0.61 10.59 -11.34
N PHE A 36 1.77 11.08 -10.90
CA PHE A 36 3.06 10.49 -11.23
C PHE A 36 3.14 9.02 -10.80
N LEU A 37 2.75 8.70 -9.56
CA LEU A 37 2.74 7.33 -9.05
C LEU A 37 1.78 6.43 -9.85
N GLY A 38 0.62 6.95 -10.24
CA GLY A 38 -0.34 6.23 -11.07
C GLY A 38 0.19 5.90 -12.46
N GLU A 39 0.85 6.85 -13.12
CA GLU A 39 1.48 6.61 -14.42
C GLU A 39 2.70 5.68 -14.32
N LEU A 40 3.49 5.80 -13.24
CA LEU A 40 4.61 4.89 -12.97
C LEU A 40 4.13 3.45 -12.76
N ASP A 41 3.02 3.23 -12.06
CA ASP A 41 2.47 1.90 -11.83
C ASP A 41 1.97 1.26 -13.13
N LYS A 42 1.26 2.03 -13.98
CA LYS A 42 0.86 1.57 -15.32
C LYS A 42 2.08 1.21 -16.18
N LEU A 43 3.13 2.02 -16.13
CA LEU A 43 4.36 1.78 -16.88
C LEU A 43 5.06 0.52 -16.38
N ALA A 44 5.18 0.35 -15.07
CA ALA A 44 5.77 -0.82 -14.44
C ALA A 44 5.02 -2.10 -14.84
N GLN A 45 3.69 -2.09 -14.77
CA GLN A 45 2.84 -3.21 -15.21
C GLN A 45 3.04 -3.54 -16.69
N ARG A 46 3.12 -2.54 -17.57
CA ARG A 46 3.30 -2.74 -19.01
C ARG A 46 4.59 -3.48 -19.37
N TYR A 47 5.64 -3.28 -18.58
CA TYR A 47 6.96 -3.87 -18.80
C TYR A 47 7.30 -4.98 -17.80
N ASP A 48 6.32 -5.46 -17.03
CA ASP A 48 6.47 -6.51 -16.01
C ASP A 48 7.58 -6.21 -14.98
N PHE A 49 7.72 -4.93 -14.61
CA PHE A 49 8.62 -4.50 -13.56
C PHE A 49 7.93 -4.53 -12.20
N SER A 50 8.55 -5.19 -11.22
CA SER A 50 8.17 -5.01 -9.83
C SER A 50 8.86 -3.78 -9.23
N VAL A 51 8.30 -3.27 -8.12
CA VAL A 51 8.95 -2.22 -7.30
C VAL A 51 10.39 -2.59 -6.93
N THR A 52 10.65 -3.87 -6.70
CA THR A 52 11.99 -4.35 -6.31
C THR A 52 12.96 -4.30 -7.50
N ASP A 53 12.49 -4.57 -8.71
CA ASP A 53 13.30 -4.50 -9.93
C ASP A 53 13.65 -3.04 -10.26
N ILE A 54 12.68 -2.14 -10.12
CA ILE A 54 12.89 -0.70 -10.26
C ILE A 54 13.93 -0.21 -9.23
N LEU A 55 13.80 -0.62 -7.96
CA LEU A 55 14.77 -0.27 -6.93
C LEU A 55 16.15 -0.86 -7.22
N LYS A 56 16.26 -2.10 -7.71
CA LYS A 56 17.55 -2.71 -8.08
C LYS A 56 18.27 -1.93 -9.18
N LEU A 57 17.53 -1.31 -10.10
CA LEU A 57 18.10 -0.52 -11.20
C LEU A 57 18.56 0.88 -10.75
N ILE A 58 17.80 1.53 -9.85
CA ILE A 58 18.05 2.93 -9.46
C ILE A 58 18.93 3.03 -8.22
N ASP A 59 18.70 2.16 -7.23
CA ASP A 59 19.39 2.15 -5.95
C ASP A 59 19.55 0.71 -5.42
N PRO A 60 20.58 -0.01 -5.91
CA PRO A 60 20.83 -1.40 -5.52
C PRO A 60 21.04 -1.58 -4.01
N GLY A 61 21.64 -0.60 -3.33
CA GLY A 61 21.92 -0.66 -1.90
C GLY A 61 20.63 -0.72 -1.09
N ARG A 62 19.68 0.17 -1.43
CA ARG A 62 18.36 0.21 -0.78
C ARG A 62 17.49 -1.00 -1.13
N ALA A 63 17.65 -1.58 -2.32
CA ALA A 63 16.99 -2.83 -2.69
C ALA A 63 17.43 -3.99 -1.78
N LEU A 64 18.74 -4.11 -1.51
CA LEU A 64 19.28 -5.14 -0.61
C LEU A 64 18.76 -5.01 0.83
N GLU A 65 18.66 -3.78 1.35
CA GLU A 65 18.08 -3.54 2.68
C GLU A 65 16.61 -3.93 2.76
N SER A 66 15.86 -3.65 1.69
CA SER A 66 14.43 -3.97 1.60
C SER A 66 14.20 -5.48 1.59
N GLU A 67 15.03 -6.25 0.88
CA GLU A 67 14.98 -7.71 0.90
C GLU A 67 15.37 -8.30 2.26
N ARG A 68 16.38 -7.74 2.94
CA ARG A 68 16.77 -8.16 4.30
C ARG A 68 15.62 -7.98 5.30
N LYS A 69 14.95 -6.82 5.27
CA LYS A 69 13.78 -6.52 6.13
C LYS A 69 12.60 -7.47 5.89
N LYS A 70 12.35 -7.88 4.64
CA LYS A 70 11.31 -8.89 4.34
C LYS A 70 11.65 -10.24 4.97
N ARG A 71 12.89 -10.73 4.79
CA ARG A 71 13.37 -12.01 5.34
C ARG A 71 13.29 -12.07 6.87
N ASP A 72 13.55 -10.95 7.56
CA ASP A 72 13.46 -10.89 9.03
C ASP A 72 12.01 -10.90 9.54
N LYS A 73 11.08 -10.27 8.80
CA LYS A 73 9.63 -10.33 9.12
C LYS A 73 9.07 -11.73 8.94
N ASP A 74 9.47 -12.46 7.89
CA ASP A 74 9.01 -13.83 7.63
C ASP A 74 9.55 -14.85 8.65
N ARG A 75 10.66 -14.54 9.33
CA ARG A 75 11.24 -15.38 10.40
C ARG A 75 10.63 -15.14 11.79
N GLN A 76 9.96 -14.01 12.02
CA GLN A 76 9.34 -13.68 13.30
C GLN A 76 7.97 -14.32 13.64
N PRO A 77 7.19 -15.00 12.76
CA PRO A 77 5.89 -15.54 13.16
C PRO A 77 5.97 -16.74 14.12
N GLN A 78 7.07 -17.50 14.12
CA GLN A 78 7.13 -18.79 14.81
C GLN A 78 7.51 -18.73 16.31
N ARG A 79 7.93 -17.56 16.84
CA ARG A 79 8.39 -17.45 18.24
C ARG A 79 7.33 -17.06 19.26
N ARG A 80 6.12 -16.63 18.84
CA ARG A 80 5.06 -16.19 19.77
C ARG A 80 4.16 -17.31 20.30
N ASN A 81 4.01 -18.44 19.59
CA ASN A 81 3.03 -19.48 19.97
C ASN A 81 3.55 -20.55 20.96
N ARG A 82 4.69 -20.36 21.63
CA ARG A 82 5.27 -21.36 22.57
C ARG A 82 5.29 -20.95 24.04
N ARG A 83 4.68 -19.82 24.43
CA ARG A 83 4.72 -19.33 25.82
C ARG A 83 3.45 -19.56 26.65
N ASP A 84 2.35 -19.99 26.05
CA ASP A 84 1.06 -20.14 26.77
C ASP A 84 0.64 -21.61 26.98
N ALA A 85 1.61 -22.54 27.05
CA ALA A 85 1.35 -23.94 27.36
C ALA A 85 2.24 -24.40 28.53
N ARG A 86 1.99 -23.88 29.73
CA ARG A 86 2.35 -24.51 31.01
C ARG A 86 1.35 -24.13 32.10
#